data_AF-A0A829YPU1-F1
#
_entry.id   AF-A0A829YPU1-F1
#
_cell.length_a   1.000
_cell.length_b   1.000
_cell.length_c   1.000
_cell.angle_alpha   90.00
_cell.angle_beta   90.00
_cell.angle_gamma   90.00
#
_symmetry.space_group_name_H-M   'P 1'
#
loop_
_entity.id
_entity.type
_entity.pdbx_description
1 polymer ?
#
loop_
_entity_poly.entity_id
_entity_poly.type
_entity_poly.pdbx_seq_one_letter_code
_entity_poly.pdbx_strand_id
1 'polypeptide(L)'
;MSKAVILLSLSTLALASSTIYLMARAEPALRTATNEECPRDEPRAAELEEVPQKTSPADEPVPRPNALAPNASTHAGADTVAARLERAIAEPMTADRNLAIEVLFGVKQSQLLQDPKYRAASRELQKQIALEMYAERINALQLSPQMAGRLAQLLADHSLQWVEESAGRVTDKDRAEGSGDAPTVATLNQQSREQRQHAEIEALLGADKYREWIELERTKEARREVATLERTFESAGEQLRPDQRKALVKAIADERTRQRDTGTPPRGFGRAVASPESAEDNLRAHVAVLERDYKSIQASNERLARAAASALSAQQLSAYQATLDHRLARARAKIDLSRAALEFIGRTDLISQ
;
A
#
# COMPACT_ATOMS: atom_id res chain seq x y z
N MET A 1 -13.05 -7.70 22.20
CA MET A 1 -12.49 -7.12 20.95
C MET A 1 -13.38 -7.51 19.77
N SER A 2 -13.78 -6.56 18.91
CA SER A 2 -14.50 -6.93 17.68
C SER A 2 -13.56 -7.78 16.82
N LYS A 3 -13.97 -9.03 16.56
CA LYS A 3 -13.25 -9.98 15.69
C LYS A 3 -12.88 -9.34 14.34
N ALA A 4 -13.64 -8.34 13.89
CA ALA A 4 -13.37 -7.59 12.66
C ALA A 4 -12.10 -6.73 12.71
N VAL A 5 -11.70 -6.16 13.86
CA VAL A 5 -10.48 -5.33 13.96
C VAL A 5 -9.23 -6.20 13.98
N ILE A 6 -9.29 -7.36 14.64
CA ILE A 6 -8.22 -8.37 14.62
C ILE A 6 -8.05 -8.97 13.21
N LEU A 7 -9.16 -9.21 12.48
CA LEU A 7 -9.10 -9.67 11.09
C LEU A 7 -8.55 -8.60 10.13
N LEU A 8 -8.77 -7.31 10.40
CA LEU A 8 -8.25 -6.22 9.57
C LEU A 8 -6.74 -5.99 9.80
N SER A 9 -6.24 -6.11 11.03
CA SER A 9 -4.79 -6.04 11.32
C SER A 9 -4.05 -7.29 10.83
N LEU A 10 -4.64 -8.47 10.96
CA LEU A 10 -4.06 -9.71 10.43
C LEU A 10 -4.00 -9.73 8.90
N SER A 11 -5.02 -9.22 8.20
CA SER A 11 -5.02 -9.17 6.74
C SER A 11 -3.98 -8.18 6.18
N THR A 12 -3.75 -7.05 6.85
CA THR A 12 -2.71 -6.10 6.45
C THR A 12 -1.29 -6.65 6.68
N LEU A 13 -1.06 -7.37 7.78
CA LEU A 13 0.23 -8.02 8.04
C LEU A 13 0.49 -9.20 7.09
N ALA A 14 -0.55 -9.98 6.77
CA ALA A 14 -0.48 -11.08 5.80
C ALA A 14 -0.21 -10.57 4.37
N LEU A 15 -0.81 -9.44 3.98
CA LEU A 15 -0.55 -8.80 2.69
C LEU A 15 0.88 -8.25 2.60
N ALA A 16 1.41 -7.65 3.67
CA ALA A 16 2.79 -7.18 3.74
C ALA A 16 3.81 -8.34 3.68
N SER A 17 3.55 -9.43 4.41
CA SER A 17 4.41 -10.63 4.38
C SER A 17 4.34 -11.34 3.03
N SER A 18 3.15 -11.39 2.40
CA SER A 18 2.97 -11.92 1.05
C SER A 18 3.74 -11.12 0.00
N THR A 19 3.77 -9.78 0.10
CA THR A 19 4.51 -8.94 -0.84
C THR A 19 6.03 -9.10 -0.68
N ILE A 20 6.53 -9.20 0.55
CA ILE A 20 7.96 -9.50 0.81
C ILE A 20 8.33 -10.89 0.29
N TYR A 21 7.47 -11.90 0.51
CA TYR A 21 7.68 -13.26 0.02
C TYR A 21 7.67 -13.34 -1.52
N LEU A 22 6.75 -12.62 -2.19
CA LEU A 22 6.70 -12.56 -3.65
C LEU A 22 7.90 -11.80 -4.24
N MET A 23 8.36 -10.72 -3.60
CA MET A 23 9.58 -10.00 -3.99
C MET A 23 10.82 -10.88 -3.87
N ALA A 24 11.00 -11.59 -2.74
CA ALA A 24 12.12 -12.50 -2.52
C ALA A 24 12.11 -13.69 -3.50
N ARG A 25 10.92 -14.13 -3.95
CA ARG A 25 10.78 -15.22 -4.93
C ARG A 25 10.91 -14.77 -6.38
N ALA A 26 10.68 -13.49 -6.68
CA ALA A 26 10.81 -12.93 -8.03
C ALA A 26 12.26 -12.52 -8.36
N GLU A 27 13.09 -12.27 -7.34
CA GLU A 27 14.50 -11.85 -7.50
C GLU A 27 15.36 -12.81 -8.35
N PRO A 28 15.26 -14.14 -8.22
CA PRO A 28 16.02 -15.07 -9.06
C PRO A 28 15.61 -15.01 -10.53
N ALA A 29 14.32 -14.83 -10.82
CA ALA A 29 13.78 -14.76 -12.17
C ALA A 29 14.16 -13.45 -12.89
N LEU A 30 14.29 -12.36 -12.13
CA LEU A 30 14.79 -11.07 -12.64
C LEU A 30 16.29 -11.09 -12.93
N ARG A 31 17.08 -11.85 -12.15
CA ARG A 31 18.53 -12.04 -12.39
C ARG A 31 18.81 -12.91 -13.60
N THR A 32 17.94 -13.89 -13.91
CA THR A 32 18.07 -14.68 -15.15
C THR A 32 17.68 -13.87 -16.38
N ALA A 33 16.67 -13.00 -16.29
CA ALA A 33 16.24 -12.16 -17.41
C ALA A 33 17.22 -11.01 -17.74
N THR A 34 18.11 -10.63 -16.82
CA THR A 34 19.13 -9.60 -17.04
C THR A 34 20.48 -10.14 -17.49
N ASN A 35 20.72 -11.46 -17.36
CA ASN A 35 21.93 -12.15 -17.81
C ASN A 35 21.77 -12.89 -19.14
N GLU A 36 20.59 -12.92 -19.74
CA GLU A 36 20.45 -13.28 -21.15
C GLU A 36 20.85 -12.08 -22.02
N GLU A 37 22.17 -11.98 -22.25
CA GLU A 37 22.77 -11.14 -23.28
C GLU A 37 22.06 -11.35 -24.61
N CYS A 38 21.40 -10.29 -25.08
CA CYS A 38 20.88 -10.19 -26.43
C CYS A 38 22.06 -10.38 -27.41
N PRO A 39 22.05 -11.37 -28.31
CA PRO A 39 23.11 -11.51 -29.31
C PRO A 39 23.09 -10.25 -30.17
N ARG A 40 24.16 -9.48 -30.06
CA ARG A 40 24.38 -8.23 -30.77
C ARG A 40 24.94 -8.59 -32.14
N ASP A 41 24.09 -8.65 -33.15
CA ASP A 41 24.52 -8.68 -34.54
C ASP A 41 25.18 -7.33 -34.88
N GLU A 42 26.51 -7.31 -34.92
CA GLU A 42 27.31 -6.20 -35.47
C GLU A 42 27.26 -6.23 -37.00
N PRO A 43 26.78 -5.17 -37.68
CA PRO A 43 27.11 -4.98 -39.08
C PRO A 43 28.52 -4.37 -39.18
N ARG A 44 29.40 -5.17 -39.75
CA ARG A 44 30.70 -4.82 -40.32
C ARG A 44 30.56 -3.64 -41.30
N ALA A 45 31.17 -2.51 -41.00
CA ALA A 45 31.49 -1.46 -41.96
C ALA A 45 32.87 -0.89 -41.68
N ALA A 46 33.57 -0.57 -42.76
CA ALA A 46 35.00 -0.40 -42.86
C ALA A 46 35.50 1.03 -42.57
N GLU A 47 36.81 1.07 -42.31
CA GLU A 47 37.79 2.11 -42.70
C GLU A 47 37.91 3.45 -41.95
N LEU A 48 39.12 3.56 -41.36
CA LEU A 48 40.05 4.70 -41.34
C LEU A 48 39.81 5.88 -40.37
N GLU A 49 40.62 5.94 -39.31
CA GLU A 49 41.71 6.92 -39.19
C GLU A 49 42.66 6.58 -38.03
N GLU A 50 43.94 6.41 -38.34
CA GLU A 50 45.04 6.24 -37.37
C GLU A 50 45.43 7.59 -36.77
N VAL A 51 45.49 7.67 -35.43
CA VAL A 51 46.27 8.70 -34.71
C VAL A 51 47.07 8.03 -33.59
N PRO A 52 48.40 8.24 -33.50
CA PRO A 52 49.24 7.54 -32.53
C PRO A 52 49.35 8.33 -31.23
N GLN A 53 49.05 7.70 -30.10
CA GLN A 53 49.51 8.19 -28.78
C GLN A 53 50.07 7.06 -27.91
N LYS A 54 51.41 7.02 -27.93
CA LYS A 54 52.31 7.12 -26.78
C LYS A 54 52.10 6.11 -25.63
N THR A 55 52.96 5.10 -25.70
CA THR A 55 53.39 4.22 -24.60
C THR A 55 54.07 5.01 -23.48
N SER A 56 53.82 4.61 -22.21
CA SER A 56 54.79 4.28 -21.12
C SER A 56 54.12 4.39 -19.71
N PRO A 57 54.70 3.86 -18.61
CA PRO A 57 54.35 2.54 -18.06
C PRO A 57 54.15 2.53 -16.52
N ALA A 58 54.12 1.31 -15.95
CA ALA A 58 54.28 0.90 -14.54
C ALA A 58 52.98 0.82 -13.71
N ASP A 59 52.47 -0.38 -13.43
CA ASP A 59 52.90 -1.34 -12.39
C ASP A 59 52.69 -0.83 -10.95
N GLU A 60 51.60 -1.28 -10.32
CA GLU A 60 51.54 -1.45 -8.87
C GLU A 60 50.61 -2.64 -8.53
N PRO A 61 51.13 -3.73 -7.91
CA PRO A 61 50.33 -4.90 -7.59
C PRO A 61 49.61 -4.72 -6.25
N VAL A 62 48.27 -4.81 -6.27
CA VAL A 62 47.44 -4.84 -5.07
C VAL A 62 47.61 -6.19 -4.33
N PRO A 63 47.89 -6.20 -3.01
CA PRO A 63 48.05 -7.43 -2.25
C PRO A 63 46.71 -8.16 -2.06
N ARG A 64 46.70 -9.45 -2.40
CA ARG A 64 45.61 -10.39 -2.10
C ARG A 64 45.53 -10.62 -0.58
N PRO A 65 44.35 -10.53 0.05
CA PRO A 65 44.16 -10.99 1.42
C PRO A 65 44.25 -12.51 1.50
N ASN A 66 44.99 -12.99 2.49
CA ASN A 66 45.22 -14.39 2.82
C ASN A 66 43.92 -15.20 2.94
N ALA A 67 43.89 -16.34 2.26
CA ALA A 67 42.96 -17.43 2.51
C ALA A 67 43.22 -18.01 3.91
N LEU A 68 42.31 -17.75 4.84
CA LEU A 68 42.23 -18.47 6.12
C LEU A 68 41.56 -19.81 5.89
N ALA A 69 42.28 -20.87 6.25
CA ALA A 69 41.83 -22.25 6.24
C ALA A 69 40.60 -22.47 7.15
N PRO A 70 39.69 -23.38 6.80
CA PRO A 70 38.56 -23.74 7.65
C PRO A 70 39.04 -24.66 8.79
N ASN A 71 39.03 -24.15 10.02
CA ASN A 71 39.14 -24.98 11.21
C ASN A 71 37.85 -25.78 11.40
N ALA A 72 37.94 -27.09 11.17
CA ALA A 72 36.93 -28.06 11.56
C ALA A 72 36.83 -28.11 13.09
N SER A 73 35.82 -27.45 13.65
CA SER A 73 35.39 -27.63 15.04
C SER A 73 34.13 -28.49 15.05
N THR A 74 34.32 -29.75 15.40
CA THR A 74 33.28 -30.73 15.66
C THR A 74 32.56 -30.37 16.96
N HIS A 75 31.46 -29.62 16.85
CA HIS A 75 30.48 -29.46 17.94
C HIS A 75 29.23 -30.26 17.60
N ALA A 76 29.22 -31.51 18.05
CA ALA A 76 28.01 -32.29 18.22
C ALA A 76 27.20 -31.65 19.36
N GLY A 77 26.02 -31.13 19.04
CA GLY A 77 25.08 -30.55 20.02
C GLY A 77 24.42 -29.22 19.63
N ALA A 78 24.54 -28.76 18.38
CA ALA A 78 23.86 -27.55 17.92
C ALA A 78 22.49 -27.89 17.32
N ASP A 79 21.45 -27.92 18.17
CA ASP A 79 20.13 -27.49 17.73
C ASP A 79 20.28 -26.02 17.34
N THR A 80 20.57 -25.76 16.06
CA THR A 80 20.89 -24.42 15.58
C THR A 80 19.68 -23.52 15.77
N VAL A 81 19.92 -22.25 16.10
CA VAL A 81 18.87 -21.22 16.09
C VAL A 81 18.10 -21.26 14.76
N ALA A 82 18.76 -21.62 13.66
CA ALA A 82 18.15 -21.90 12.37
C ALA A 82 17.15 -23.07 12.39
N ALA A 83 17.50 -24.25 12.93
CA ALA A 83 16.56 -25.37 13.06
C ALA A 83 15.38 -25.05 14.00
N ARG A 84 15.60 -24.23 15.03
CA ARG A 84 14.54 -23.74 15.93
C ARG A 84 13.62 -22.72 15.24
N LEU A 85 14.18 -21.87 14.37
CA LEU A 85 13.42 -20.92 13.56
C LEU A 85 12.63 -21.65 12.47
N GLU A 86 13.21 -22.64 11.80
CA GLU A 86 12.53 -23.45 10.78
C GLU A 86 11.39 -24.28 11.37
N ARG A 87 11.58 -24.90 12.54
CA ARG A 87 10.50 -25.61 13.25
C ARG A 87 9.41 -24.63 13.72
N ALA A 88 9.80 -23.41 14.11
CA ALA A 88 8.86 -22.34 14.46
C ALA A 88 8.09 -21.75 13.25
N ILE A 89 8.63 -21.86 12.03
CA ILE A 89 7.99 -21.45 10.78
C ILE A 89 7.10 -22.58 10.21
N ALA A 90 7.44 -23.85 10.47
CA ALA A 90 6.72 -25.01 9.98
C ALA A 90 5.44 -25.34 10.75
N GLU A 91 5.29 -24.85 11.99
CA GLU A 91 4.05 -25.01 12.77
C GLU A 91 2.95 -24.06 12.26
N PRO A 92 1.70 -24.54 12.10
CA PRO A 92 0.60 -23.68 11.66
C PRO A 92 0.41 -22.53 12.65
N MET A 93 0.42 -21.29 12.16
CA MET A 93 0.23 -20.10 12.99
C MET A 93 -1.15 -20.14 13.66
N THR A 94 -1.19 -20.50 14.94
CA THR A 94 -2.41 -20.46 15.75
C THR A 94 -2.73 -19.03 16.16
N ALA A 95 -4.01 -18.75 16.44
CA ALA A 95 -4.45 -17.43 16.91
C ALA A 95 -3.70 -16.98 18.19
N ASP A 96 -3.43 -17.91 19.10
CA ASP A 96 -2.71 -17.64 20.35
C ASP A 96 -1.22 -17.31 20.11
N ARG A 97 -0.59 -17.95 19.12
CA ARG A 97 0.79 -17.64 18.74
C ARG A 97 0.90 -16.28 18.07
N ASN A 98 -0.07 -15.93 17.22
CA ASN A 98 -0.13 -14.60 16.60
C ASN A 98 -0.32 -13.51 17.66
N LEU A 99 -1.17 -13.74 18.65
CA LEU A 99 -1.36 -12.84 19.78
C LEU A 99 -0.08 -12.72 20.62
N ALA A 100 0.59 -13.83 20.93
CA ALA A 100 1.85 -13.82 21.67
C ALA A 100 2.98 -13.11 20.90
N ILE A 101 3.05 -13.29 19.59
CA ILE A 101 3.97 -12.57 18.70
C ILE A 101 3.61 -11.08 18.71
N GLU A 102 2.36 -10.69 18.48
CA GLU A 102 1.90 -9.30 18.48
C GLU A 102 2.19 -8.58 19.81
N VAL A 103 1.93 -9.25 20.94
CA VAL A 103 2.25 -8.73 22.29
C VAL A 103 3.76 -8.63 22.51
N LEU A 104 4.55 -9.65 22.13
CA LEU A 104 6.00 -9.63 22.29
C LEU A 104 6.67 -8.55 21.42
N PHE A 105 6.20 -8.37 20.18
CA PHE A 105 6.67 -7.32 19.28
C PHE A 105 6.22 -5.94 19.76
N GLY A 106 4.98 -5.78 20.24
CA GLY A 106 4.47 -4.51 20.77
C GLY A 106 5.18 -4.05 22.04
N VAL A 107 5.39 -4.95 23.02
CA VAL A 107 6.08 -4.62 24.29
C VAL A 107 7.54 -4.24 24.03
N LYS A 108 8.26 -5.01 23.20
CA LYS A 108 9.66 -4.69 22.85
C LYS A 108 9.76 -3.40 22.04
N GLN A 109 8.81 -3.13 21.15
CA GLN A 109 8.80 -1.88 20.38
C GLN A 109 8.58 -0.65 21.28
N SER A 110 7.69 -0.73 22.27
CA SER A 110 7.48 0.37 23.22
C SER A 110 8.75 0.70 24.02
N GLN A 111 9.51 -0.31 24.44
CA GLN A 111 10.78 -0.15 25.16
C GLN A 111 11.87 0.44 24.26
N LEU A 112 11.95 -0.01 23.01
CA LEU A 112 12.89 0.54 22.02
C LEU A 112 12.61 2.03 21.75
N LEU A 113 11.34 2.44 21.69
CA LEU A 113 10.97 3.85 21.48
C LEU A 113 11.32 4.76 22.66
N GLN A 114 11.60 4.20 23.85
CA GLN A 114 12.15 4.96 24.97
C GLN A 114 13.67 5.18 24.87
N ASP A 115 14.39 4.38 24.08
CA ASP A 115 15.81 4.63 23.82
C ASP A 115 15.96 5.87 22.91
N PRO A 116 16.63 6.94 23.37
CA PRO A 116 16.77 8.18 22.60
C PRO A 116 17.53 7.98 21.28
N LYS A 117 18.49 7.04 21.22
CA LYS A 117 19.24 6.74 20.00
C LYS A 117 18.35 6.03 18.98
N TYR A 118 17.56 5.05 19.44
CA TYR A 118 16.61 4.35 18.57
C TYR A 118 15.56 5.33 18.05
N ARG A 119 14.96 6.14 18.94
CA ARG A 119 13.96 7.15 18.56
C ARG A 119 14.50 8.15 17.53
N ALA A 120 15.73 8.61 17.69
CA ALA A 120 16.38 9.51 16.73
C ALA A 120 16.58 8.83 15.36
N ALA A 121 17.03 7.57 15.34
CA ALA A 121 17.19 6.79 14.11
C ALA A 121 15.83 6.52 13.43
N SER A 122 14.80 6.14 14.18
CA SER A 122 13.45 5.93 13.67
C SER A 122 12.86 7.21 13.07
N ARG A 123 13.06 8.36 13.73
CA ARG A 123 12.64 9.66 13.21
C ARG A 123 13.30 9.97 11.86
N GLU A 124 14.62 9.80 11.75
CA GLU A 124 15.32 10.08 10.48
C GLU A 124 14.85 9.13 9.37
N LEU A 125 14.63 7.84 9.68
CA LEU A 125 14.03 6.90 8.74
C LEU A 125 12.63 7.31 8.30
N GLN A 126 11.75 7.67 9.25
CA GLN A 126 10.38 8.12 8.96
C GLN A 126 10.36 9.40 8.13
N LYS A 127 11.33 10.31 8.34
CA LYS A 127 11.50 11.52 7.54
C LYS A 127 11.89 11.21 6.10
N GLN A 128 12.81 10.26 5.87
CA GLN A 128 13.16 9.80 4.53
C GLN A 128 11.94 9.20 3.82
N ILE A 129 11.21 8.32 4.51
CA ILE A 129 9.95 7.74 4.01
C ILE A 129 8.95 8.86 3.67
N ALA A 130 8.82 9.89 4.52
CA ALA A 130 7.93 11.01 4.26
C ALA A 130 8.36 11.82 3.02
N LEU A 131 9.66 12.08 2.84
CA LEU A 131 10.15 12.78 1.65
C LEU A 131 9.81 12.01 0.36
N GLU A 132 9.98 10.70 0.35
CA GLU A 132 9.64 9.86 -0.81
C GLU A 132 8.13 9.79 -1.03
N MET A 133 7.37 9.47 0.02
CA MET A 133 5.92 9.26 -0.07
C MET A 133 5.17 10.56 -0.42
N TYR A 134 5.67 11.71 0.01
CA TYR A 134 5.08 13.02 -0.26
C TYR A 134 5.83 13.83 -1.34
N ALA A 135 6.77 13.21 -2.08
CA ALA A 135 7.58 13.88 -3.10
C ALA A 135 6.74 14.64 -4.14
N GLU A 136 5.71 14.00 -4.71
CA GLU A 136 4.81 14.63 -5.69
C GLU A 136 4.17 15.89 -5.11
N ARG A 137 3.77 15.83 -3.84
CA ARG A 137 3.07 16.93 -3.16
C ARG A 137 4.02 18.07 -2.84
N ILE A 138 5.21 17.77 -2.34
CA ILE A 138 6.26 18.75 -2.07
C ILE A 138 6.61 19.52 -3.36
N ASN A 139 6.76 18.78 -4.47
CA ASN A 139 7.04 19.37 -5.78
C ASN A 139 5.87 20.21 -6.29
N ALA A 140 4.63 19.72 -6.17
CA ALA A 140 3.44 20.44 -6.59
C ALA A 140 3.23 21.75 -5.81
N LEU A 141 3.58 21.77 -4.52
CA LEU A 141 3.54 22.96 -3.67
C LEU A 141 4.72 23.90 -3.91
N GLN A 142 5.74 23.48 -4.66
CA GLN A 142 6.98 24.22 -4.91
C GLN A 142 7.66 24.64 -3.60
N LEU A 143 7.69 23.75 -2.62
CA LEU A 143 8.34 24.04 -1.34
C LEU A 143 9.87 24.11 -1.54
N SER A 144 10.51 25.06 -0.85
CA SER A 144 11.98 25.09 -0.81
C SER A 144 12.50 23.80 -0.14
N PRO A 145 13.73 23.34 -0.44
CA PRO A 145 14.29 22.14 0.19
C PRO A 145 14.28 22.21 1.73
N GLN A 146 14.50 23.40 2.29
CA GLN A 146 14.43 23.63 3.72
C GLN A 146 13.01 23.44 4.27
N MET A 147 12.00 23.98 3.59
CA MET A 147 10.60 23.85 4.00
C MET A 147 10.11 22.41 3.83
N ALA A 148 10.48 21.74 2.73
CA ALA A 148 10.22 20.33 2.50
C ALA A 148 10.82 19.46 3.62
N GLY A 149 12.05 19.72 4.03
CA GLY A 149 12.71 19.02 5.15
C GLY A 149 11.99 19.23 6.49
N ARG A 150 11.51 20.45 6.78
CA ARG A 150 10.72 20.73 7.99
C ARG A 150 9.37 20.01 7.96
N LEU A 151 8.70 19.99 6.81
CA LEU A 151 7.42 19.31 6.66
C LEU A 151 7.58 17.79 6.81
N ALA A 152 8.60 17.20 6.18
CA ALA A 152 8.89 15.77 6.33
C ALA A 152 9.24 15.41 7.78
N GLN A 153 9.97 16.28 8.48
CA GLN A 153 10.26 16.11 9.91
C GLN A 153 8.98 16.11 10.75
N LEU A 154 8.08 17.08 10.53
CA LEU A 154 6.80 17.16 11.21
C LEU A 154 5.95 15.90 10.99
N LEU A 155 5.86 15.42 9.74
CA LEU A 155 5.13 14.19 9.39
C LEU A 155 5.76 12.96 10.04
N ALA A 156 7.09 12.90 10.12
CA ALA A 156 7.81 11.83 10.81
C ALA A 156 7.52 11.81 12.30
N ASP A 157 7.49 12.98 12.95
CA ASP A 157 7.15 13.10 14.37
C ASP A 157 5.71 12.64 14.64
N HIS A 158 4.76 13.00 13.78
CA HIS A 158 3.38 12.50 13.87
C HIS A 158 3.26 10.99 13.68
N SER A 159 4.00 10.42 12.71
CA SER A 159 4.06 8.97 12.50
C SER A 159 4.58 8.25 13.75
N LEU A 160 5.67 8.76 14.32
CA LEU A 160 6.28 8.18 15.52
C LEU A 160 5.37 8.29 16.74
N GLN A 161 4.72 9.45 16.93
CA GLN A 161 3.71 9.64 17.98
C GLN A 161 2.56 8.63 17.84
N TRP A 162 2.08 8.39 16.63
CA TRP A 162 1.03 7.39 16.40
C TRP A 162 1.47 5.97 16.77
N VAL A 163 2.72 5.60 16.47
CA VAL A 163 3.30 4.31 16.88
C VAL A 163 3.41 4.21 18.40
N GLU A 164 3.90 5.25 19.08
CA GLU A 164 4.03 5.30 20.54
C GLU A 164 2.68 5.12 21.24
N GLU A 165 1.67 5.87 20.79
CA GLU A 165 0.31 5.78 21.34
C GLU A 165 -0.35 4.43 21.03
N SER A 166 -0.06 3.84 19.87
CA SER A 166 -0.59 2.52 19.50
C SER A 166 0.05 1.39 20.31
N ALA A 167 1.36 1.48 20.59
CA ALA A 167 2.08 0.52 21.41
C ALA A 167 1.58 0.52 22.86
N GLY A 168 1.30 1.70 23.44
CA GLY A 168 0.74 1.80 24.80
C GLY A 168 -0.67 1.22 24.96
N ARG A 169 -1.49 1.25 23.90
CA ARG A 169 -2.85 0.67 23.94
C ARG A 169 -2.86 -0.86 24.01
N VAL A 170 -1.79 -1.52 23.58
CA VAL A 170 -1.68 -2.99 23.65
C VAL A 170 -1.40 -3.44 25.07
N THR A 171 -0.59 -2.68 25.82
CA THR A 171 -0.23 -3.02 27.21
C THR A 171 -1.37 -2.78 28.21
N ASP A 172 -2.26 -1.82 27.93
CA ASP A 172 -3.38 -1.49 28.81
C ASP A 172 -4.65 -2.33 28.55
N LYS A 173 -4.66 -3.12 27.47
CA LYS A 173 -5.85 -3.88 27.02
C LYS A 173 -6.27 -4.99 27.98
N ASP A 174 -5.34 -5.54 28.76
CA ASP A 174 -5.65 -6.52 29.82
C ASP A 174 -6.43 -5.90 30.98
N ARG A 175 -6.58 -4.57 31.03
CA ARG A 175 -7.26 -3.84 32.11
C ARG A 175 -8.69 -3.39 31.76
N ALA A 176 -9.14 -3.54 30.51
CA ALA A 176 -10.32 -2.84 29.97
C ALA A 176 -11.42 -3.76 29.43
N GLU A 177 -11.63 -4.96 29.99
CA GLU A 177 -12.71 -5.87 29.57
C GLU A 177 -14.14 -5.42 29.94
N GLY A 178 -14.35 -4.22 30.51
CA GLY A 178 -15.64 -3.85 31.12
C GLY A 178 -16.41 -2.64 30.58
N SER A 179 -15.81 -1.73 29.78
CA SER A 179 -16.49 -0.45 29.46
C SER A 179 -17.06 -0.43 28.04
N GLY A 180 -18.39 -0.45 27.92
CA GLY A 180 -19.14 -0.34 26.66
C GLY A 180 -18.94 0.96 25.85
N ASP A 181 -18.23 1.95 26.42
CA ASP A 181 -17.99 3.27 25.80
C ASP A 181 -16.64 3.40 25.08
N ALA A 182 -15.87 2.32 24.98
CA ALA A 182 -14.56 2.29 24.33
C ALA A 182 -14.49 2.80 22.87
N PRO A 183 -15.49 2.58 21.98
CA PRO A 183 -15.37 3.03 20.59
C PRO A 183 -15.44 4.56 20.45
N THR A 184 -16.17 5.27 21.32
CA THR A 184 -16.38 6.72 21.23
C THR A 184 -15.14 7.51 21.64
N VAL A 185 -14.41 7.04 22.66
CA VAL A 185 -13.18 7.71 23.11
C VAL A 185 -12.05 7.55 22.08
N ALA A 186 -11.97 6.38 21.42
CA ALA A 186 -10.96 6.13 20.40
C ALA A 186 -11.14 7.02 19.17
N THR A 187 -12.38 7.23 18.71
CA THR A 187 -12.69 8.11 17.57
C THR A 187 -12.44 9.58 17.89
N LEU A 188 -12.82 10.06 19.08
CA LEU A 188 -12.55 11.43 19.52
C LEU A 188 -11.05 11.72 19.61
N ASN A 189 -10.26 10.78 20.16
CA ASN A 189 -8.81 10.90 20.22
C ASN A 189 -8.17 10.90 18.83
N GLN A 190 -8.71 10.14 17.88
CA GLN A 190 -8.24 10.20 16.50
C GLN A 190 -8.55 11.55 15.86
N GLN A 191 -9.78 12.04 15.99
CA GLN A 191 -10.18 13.32 15.41
C GLN A 191 -9.38 14.49 15.99
N SER A 192 -9.14 14.51 17.30
CA SER A 192 -8.31 15.55 17.93
C SER A 192 -6.87 15.53 17.44
N ARG A 193 -6.30 14.34 17.21
CA ARG A 193 -4.94 14.20 16.65
C ARG A 193 -4.88 14.72 15.22
N GLU A 194 -5.83 14.31 14.37
CA GLU A 194 -5.92 14.81 13.00
C GLU A 194 -6.03 16.34 12.98
N GLN A 195 -6.88 16.93 13.82
CA GLN A 195 -7.00 18.39 13.93
C GLN A 195 -5.69 19.09 14.34
N ARG A 196 -4.95 18.52 15.31
CA ARG A 196 -3.63 19.06 15.71
C ARG A 196 -2.62 18.97 14.58
N GLN A 197 -2.54 17.82 13.90
CA GLN A 197 -1.68 17.63 12.73
C GLN A 197 -1.97 18.67 11.65
N HIS A 198 -3.25 18.88 11.36
CA HIS A 198 -3.71 19.88 10.40
C HIS A 198 -3.29 21.31 10.80
N ALA A 199 -3.45 21.68 12.07
CA ALA A 199 -3.05 22.99 12.58
C ALA A 199 -1.52 23.19 12.55
N GLU A 200 -0.73 22.17 12.86
CA GLU A 200 0.74 22.24 12.82
C GLU A 200 1.26 22.34 11.38
N ILE A 201 0.66 21.60 10.44
CA ILE A 201 0.97 21.72 9.02
C ILE A 201 0.58 23.12 8.49
N GLU A 202 -0.58 23.64 8.89
CA GLU A 202 -1.01 24.99 8.52
C GLU A 202 -0.07 26.06 9.07
N ALA A 203 0.34 25.95 10.34
CA ALA A 203 1.30 26.87 10.95
C ALA A 203 2.66 26.84 10.24
N LEU A 204 3.08 25.67 9.75
CA LEU A 204 4.35 25.53 9.02
C LEU A 204 4.28 26.07 7.59
N LEU A 205 3.19 25.77 6.87
CA LEU A 205 3.06 26.10 5.44
C LEU A 205 2.45 27.48 5.17
N GLY A 206 1.69 28.01 6.12
CA GLY A 206 0.80 29.16 5.93
C GLY A 206 -0.52 28.77 5.24
N ALA A 207 -1.55 29.61 5.43
CA ALA A 207 -2.91 29.33 4.99
C ALA A 207 -3.04 29.01 3.49
N ASP A 208 -2.29 29.69 2.62
CA ASP A 208 -2.38 29.48 1.16
C ASP A 208 -1.85 28.10 0.75
N LYS A 209 -0.62 27.76 1.16
CA LYS A 209 -0.01 26.46 0.86
C LYS A 209 -0.70 25.32 1.60
N TYR A 210 -1.28 25.58 2.75
CA TYR A 210 -2.10 24.61 3.45
C TYR A 210 -3.39 24.28 2.68
N ARG A 211 -4.08 25.28 2.10
CA ARG A 211 -5.24 25.02 1.22
C ARG A 211 -4.85 24.16 0.01
N GLU A 212 -3.72 24.47 -0.63
CA GLU A 212 -3.17 23.65 -1.71
C GLU A 212 -2.83 22.22 -1.22
N TRP A 213 -2.23 22.08 -0.04
CA TRP A 213 -1.92 20.78 0.57
C TRP A 213 -3.17 19.92 0.77
N ILE A 214 -4.24 20.50 1.32
CA ILE A 214 -5.52 19.80 1.52
C ILE A 214 -6.14 19.38 0.19
N GLU A 215 -6.09 20.22 -0.83
CA GLU A 215 -6.58 19.86 -2.15
C GLU A 215 -5.77 18.72 -2.77
N LEU A 216 -4.44 18.72 -2.59
CA LEU A 216 -3.57 17.63 -3.02
C LEU A 216 -3.84 16.33 -2.27
N GLU A 217 -4.14 16.38 -0.96
CA GLU A 217 -4.56 15.20 -0.19
C GLU A 217 -5.92 14.68 -0.68
N ARG A 218 -6.90 15.59 -0.85
CA ARG A 218 -8.25 15.24 -1.32
C ARG A 218 -8.25 14.60 -2.70
N THR A 219 -7.35 15.03 -3.58
CA THR A 219 -7.23 14.55 -4.97
C THR A 219 -6.20 13.43 -5.16
N LYS A 220 -5.49 12.99 -4.11
CA LYS A 220 -4.41 11.99 -4.17
C LYS A 220 -4.82 10.71 -4.90
N GLU A 221 -5.94 10.12 -4.50
CA GLU A 221 -6.42 8.89 -5.15
C GLU A 221 -6.85 9.15 -6.60
N ALA A 222 -7.33 10.36 -6.93
CA ALA A 222 -7.76 10.70 -8.29
C ALA A 222 -6.53 10.84 -9.20
N ARG A 223 -5.47 11.45 -8.69
CA ARG A 223 -4.16 11.55 -9.36
C ARG A 223 -3.56 10.18 -9.64
N ARG A 224 -3.56 9.26 -8.66
CA ARG A 224 -3.11 7.88 -8.85
C ARG A 224 -3.88 7.16 -9.96
N GLU A 225 -5.20 7.35 -10.00
CA GLU A 225 -6.04 6.78 -11.04
C GLU A 225 -5.72 7.37 -12.41
N VAL A 226 -5.54 8.69 -12.51
CA VAL A 226 -5.13 9.36 -13.76
C VAL A 226 -3.74 8.91 -14.21
N ALA A 227 -2.77 8.76 -13.31
CA ALA A 227 -1.43 8.24 -13.64
C ALA A 227 -1.46 6.76 -14.11
N THR A 228 -2.52 6.02 -13.79
CA THR A 228 -2.75 4.68 -14.33
C THR A 228 -3.34 4.77 -15.73
N LEU A 229 -4.32 5.66 -15.95
CA LEU A 229 -4.90 5.93 -17.27
C LEU A 229 -3.86 6.48 -18.26
N GLU A 230 -2.97 7.35 -17.80
CA GLU A 230 -1.88 7.91 -18.60
C GLU A 230 -1.02 6.80 -19.20
N ARG A 231 -0.57 5.83 -18.38
CA ARG A 231 0.17 4.65 -18.87
C ARG A 231 -0.64 3.81 -19.87
N THR A 232 -1.96 3.70 -19.67
CA THR A 232 -2.85 3.01 -20.63
C THR A 232 -2.90 3.77 -21.96
N PHE A 233 -3.05 5.09 -21.95
CA PHE A 233 -3.11 5.87 -23.17
C PHE A 233 -1.75 5.98 -23.88
N GLU A 234 -0.64 6.09 -23.13
CA GLU A 234 0.72 6.05 -23.66
C GLU A 234 0.99 4.74 -24.42
N SER A 235 0.53 3.59 -23.90
CA SER A 235 0.63 2.31 -24.60
C SER A 235 -0.14 2.25 -25.93
N ALA A 236 -1.14 3.13 -26.09
CA ALA A 236 -1.91 3.29 -27.31
C ALA A 236 -1.40 4.45 -28.20
N GLY A 237 -0.27 5.06 -27.86
CA GLY A 237 0.32 6.20 -28.59
C GLY A 237 -0.37 7.55 -28.33
N GLU A 238 -1.20 7.66 -27.29
CA GLU A 238 -2.04 8.81 -26.99
C GLU A 238 -1.65 9.46 -25.66
N GLN A 239 -0.68 10.38 -25.64
CA GLN A 239 -0.28 11.01 -24.38
C GLN A 239 -1.35 12.00 -23.86
N LEU A 240 -1.62 11.98 -22.55
CA LEU A 240 -2.51 12.97 -21.93
C LEU A 240 -1.84 14.33 -21.83
N ARG A 241 -2.50 15.36 -22.37
CA ARG A 241 -2.05 16.74 -22.18
C ARG A 241 -2.29 17.22 -20.74
N PRO A 242 -1.54 18.22 -20.25
CA PRO A 242 -1.68 18.73 -18.88
C PRO A 242 -3.10 19.21 -18.52
N ASP A 243 -3.79 19.86 -19.45
CA ASP A 243 -5.19 20.30 -19.31
C ASP A 243 -6.14 19.11 -19.13
N GLN A 244 -5.96 18.05 -19.91
CA GLN A 244 -6.75 16.81 -19.84
C GLN A 244 -6.53 16.10 -18.51
N ARG A 245 -5.27 15.99 -18.04
CA ARG A 245 -4.95 15.39 -16.73
C ARG A 245 -5.67 16.14 -15.60
N LYS A 246 -5.60 17.48 -15.61
CA LYS A 246 -6.29 18.31 -14.60
C LYS A 246 -7.81 18.10 -14.63
N ALA A 247 -8.41 18.06 -15.82
CA ALA A 247 -9.84 17.81 -15.98
C ALA A 247 -10.26 16.43 -15.47
N LEU A 248 -9.49 15.38 -15.78
CA LEU A 248 -9.76 14.02 -15.29
C LEU A 248 -9.61 13.90 -13.77
N VAL A 249 -8.54 14.47 -13.19
CA VAL A 249 -8.35 14.47 -11.73
C VAL A 249 -9.54 15.11 -11.04
N LYS A 250 -10.01 16.26 -11.54
CA LYS A 250 -11.19 16.94 -11.02
C LYS A 250 -12.44 16.08 -11.15
N ALA A 251 -12.72 15.52 -12.33
CA ALA A 251 -13.89 14.68 -12.57
C ALA A 251 -13.95 13.46 -11.63
N ILE A 252 -12.81 12.78 -11.44
CA ILE A 252 -12.70 11.62 -10.55
C ILE A 252 -12.83 12.02 -9.08
N ALA A 253 -12.22 13.13 -8.67
CA ALA A 253 -12.32 13.64 -7.30
C ALA A 253 -13.76 14.08 -6.94
N ASP A 254 -14.44 14.75 -7.88
CA ASP A 254 -15.84 15.17 -7.73
C ASP A 254 -16.76 13.97 -7.59
N GLU A 255 -16.60 12.94 -8.44
CA GLU A 255 -17.40 11.72 -8.35
C GLU A 255 -17.16 10.95 -7.04
N ARG A 256 -15.92 10.88 -6.55
CA ARG A 256 -15.62 10.27 -5.25
C ARG A 256 -16.18 11.07 -4.07
N THR A 257 -16.25 12.38 -4.19
CA THR A 257 -16.92 13.22 -3.19
C THR A 257 -18.41 12.88 -3.19
N ARG A 258 -19.04 12.85 -4.37
CA ARG A 258 -20.45 12.46 -4.53
C ARG A 258 -20.75 11.09 -3.93
N GLN A 259 -19.92 10.08 -4.18
CA GLN A 259 -20.11 8.73 -3.61
C GLN A 259 -20.07 8.72 -2.08
N ARG A 260 -19.21 9.54 -1.47
CA ARG A 260 -19.15 9.72 0.00
C ARG A 260 -20.41 10.41 0.52
N ASP A 261 -20.85 11.47 -0.14
CA ASP A 261 -22.00 12.26 0.27
C ASP A 261 -23.33 11.50 0.12
N THR A 262 -23.44 10.63 -0.89
CA THR A 262 -24.63 9.76 -1.04
C THR A 262 -24.70 8.64 0.01
N GLY A 263 -23.74 8.58 0.94
CA GLY A 263 -23.75 7.61 2.03
C GLY A 263 -23.57 6.18 1.56
N THR A 264 -23.00 5.96 0.37
CA THR A 264 -22.54 4.63 -0.03
C THR A 264 -21.34 4.33 0.84
N PRO A 265 -21.45 3.47 1.88
CA PRO A 265 -20.37 3.29 2.83
C PRO A 265 -19.13 2.82 2.06
N PRO A 266 -17.95 3.38 2.37
CA PRO A 266 -16.72 2.94 1.72
C PRO A 266 -16.57 1.42 1.89
N ARG A 267 -16.28 0.75 0.78
CA ARG A 267 -16.00 -0.70 0.74
C ARG A 267 -15.03 -1.06 1.85
N GLY A 268 -15.44 -1.93 2.76
CA GLY A 268 -14.55 -2.51 3.77
C GLY A 268 -14.98 -2.29 5.22
N PHE A 269 -15.90 -1.37 5.51
CA PHE A 269 -16.52 -1.38 6.83
C PHE A 269 -17.60 -2.44 6.84
N GLY A 270 -17.22 -3.62 7.34
CA GLY A 270 -18.13 -4.68 7.71
C GLY A 270 -19.22 -4.09 8.58
N ARG A 271 -20.33 -3.71 7.96
CA ARG A 271 -21.58 -3.54 8.65
C ARG A 271 -21.73 -4.84 9.41
N ALA A 272 -21.78 -4.77 10.73
CA ALA A 272 -22.18 -5.90 11.55
C ALA A 272 -23.60 -6.23 11.08
N VAL A 273 -23.69 -7.08 10.05
CA VAL A 273 -24.93 -7.73 9.68
C VAL A 273 -25.30 -8.46 10.96
N ALA A 274 -26.41 -8.05 11.57
CA ALA A 274 -26.93 -8.68 12.78
C ALA A 274 -26.76 -10.18 12.61
N SER A 275 -25.97 -10.79 13.50
CA SER A 275 -25.35 -12.12 13.34
C SER A 275 -26.31 -13.07 12.62
N PRO A 276 -26.19 -13.24 11.30
CA PRO A 276 -27.20 -14.00 10.57
C PRO A 276 -27.13 -15.45 11.02
N GLU A 277 -28.32 -16.05 11.16
CA GLU A 277 -28.50 -17.35 11.81
C GLU A 277 -27.84 -18.49 11.01
N SER A 278 -27.59 -18.29 9.71
CA SER A 278 -26.97 -19.28 8.82
C SER A 278 -25.85 -18.72 7.92
N ALA A 279 -25.00 -19.61 7.41
CA ALA A 279 -24.01 -19.28 6.38
C ALA A 279 -24.66 -18.87 5.05
N GLU A 280 -25.84 -19.41 4.75
CA GLU A 280 -26.62 -19.06 3.56
C GLU A 280 -27.10 -17.60 3.62
N ASP A 281 -27.66 -17.18 4.77
CA ASP A 281 -28.16 -15.81 4.96
C ASP A 281 -27.05 -14.77 4.86
N ASN A 282 -25.86 -15.09 5.42
CA ASN A 282 -24.65 -14.28 5.24
C ASN A 282 -24.33 -14.07 3.76
N LEU A 283 -24.31 -15.15 2.99
CA LEU A 283 -23.92 -15.11 1.58
C LEU A 283 -24.99 -14.41 0.72
N ARG A 284 -26.27 -14.62 1.02
CA ARG A 284 -27.38 -13.91 0.37
C ARG A 284 -27.32 -12.40 0.62
N ALA A 285 -27.06 -12.00 1.88
CA ALA A 285 -26.86 -10.60 2.22
C ALA A 285 -25.62 -10.01 1.50
N HIS A 286 -24.54 -10.78 1.39
CA HIS A 286 -23.34 -10.39 0.66
C HIS A 286 -23.63 -10.16 -0.83
N VAL A 287 -24.33 -11.08 -1.50
CA VAL A 287 -24.74 -10.93 -2.92
C VAL A 287 -25.56 -9.65 -3.11
N ALA A 288 -26.53 -9.38 -2.23
CA ALA A 288 -27.35 -8.16 -2.32
C ALA A 288 -26.52 -6.87 -2.18
N VAL A 289 -25.48 -6.89 -1.34
CA VAL A 289 -24.51 -5.78 -1.24
C VAL A 289 -23.72 -5.63 -2.53
N LEU A 290 -23.19 -6.72 -3.09
CA LEU A 290 -22.44 -6.69 -4.35
C LEU A 290 -23.28 -6.15 -5.52
N GLU A 291 -24.55 -6.52 -5.59
CA GLU A 291 -25.47 -6.02 -6.63
C GLU A 291 -25.75 -4.52 -6.50
N ARG A 292 -25.94 -4.03 -5.27
CA ARG A 292 -26.08 -2.59 -5.01
C ARG A 292 -24.81 -1.84 -5.41
N ASP A 293 -23.65 -2.37 -5.02
CA ASP A 293 -22.35 -1.84 -5.41
C ASP A 293 -22.17 -1.79 -6.93
N TYR A 294 -22.57 -2.85 -7.64
CA TYR A 294 -22.50 -2.92 -9.09
C TYR A 294 -23.30 -1.80 -9.75
N LYS A 295 -24.56 -1.58 -9.32
CA LYS A 295 -25.39 -0.47 -9.82
C LYS A 295 -24.75 0.89 -9.53
N SER A 296 -24.16 1.05 -8.34
CA SER A 296 -23.43 2.28 -7.98
C SER A 296 -22.21 2.51 -8.87
N ILE A 297 -21.43 1.47 -9.17
CA ILE A 297 -20.28 1.55 -10.09
C ILE A 297 -20.75 1.91 -11.49
N GLN A 298 -21.81 1.30 -11.98
CA GLN A 298 -22.34 1.58 -13.32
C GLN A 298 -22.72 3.06 -13.46
N ALA A 299 -23.52 3.57 -12.52
CA ALA A 299 -23.93 4.96 -12.53
C ALA A 299 -22.73 5.92 -12.39
N SER A 300 -21.71 5.54 -11.59
CA SER A 300 -20.46 6.29 -11.47
C SER A 300 -19.68 6.32 -12.79
N ASN A 301 -19.55 5.17 -13.46
CA ASN A 301 -18.82 5.05 -14.71
C ASN A 301 -19.46 5.90 -15.81
N GLU A 302 -20.79 5.89 -15.91
CA GLU A 302 -21.52 6.73 -16.86
C GLU A 302 -21.27 8.23 -16.62
N ARG A 303 -21.27 8.67 -15.35
CA ARG A 303 -20.98 10.05 -14.98
C ARG A 303 -19.53 10.44 -15.27
N LEU A 304 -18.58 9.56 -15.00
CA LEU A 304 -17.17 9.78 -15.29
C LEU A 304 -16.92 9.85 -16.80
N ALA A 305 -17.49 8.94 -17.59
CA ALA A 305 -17.37 8.98 -19.05
C ALA A 305 -17.94 10.29 -19.62
N ARG A 306 -19.12 10.71 -19.14
CA ARG A 306 -19.73 11.99 -19.53
C ARG A 306 -18.88 13.20 -19.14
N ALA A 307 -18.32 13.21 -17.93
CA ALA A 307 -17.46 14.30 -17.46
C ALA A 307 -16.12 14.35 -18.22
N ALA A 308 -15.59 13.21 -18.64
CA ALA A 308 -14.35 13.11 -19.40
C ALA A 308 -14.53 13.46 -20.89
N ALA A 309 -15.74 13.34 -21.44
CA ALA A 309 -16.01 13.49 -22.87
C ALA A 309 -15.64 14.86 -23.45
N SER A 310 -15.68 15.94 -22.66
CA SER A 310 -15.27 17.28 -23.12
C SER A 310 -13.76 17.51 -23.07
N ALA A 311 -13.02 16.69 -22.31
CA ALA A 311 -11.58 16.84 -22.12
C ALA A 311 -10.78 15.87 -23.02
N LEU A 312 -11.30 14.68 -23.29
CA LEU A 312 -10.59 13.63 -24.02
C LEU A 312 -10.86 13.67 -25.53
N SER A 313 -9.90 13.22 -26.33
CA SER A 313 -10.15 12.89 -27.74
C SER A 313 -11.11 11.71 -27.85
N ALA A 314 -11.74 11.50 -29.01
CA ALA A 314 -12.64 10.36 -29.22
C ALA A 314 -11.95 9.01 -28.96
N GLN A 315 -10.69 8.88 -29.38
CA GLN A 315 -9.89 7.68 -29.15
C GLN A 315 -9.55 7.47 -27.67
N GLN A 316 -9.10 8.52 -26.98
CA GLN A 316 -8.86 8.48 -25.53
C GLN A 316 -10.14 8.17 -24.74
N LEU A 317 -11.27 8.76 -25.13
CA LEU A 317 -12.56 8.49 -24.49
C LEU A 317 -12.99 7.03 -24.67
N SER A 318 -12.82 6.46 -25.87
CA SER A 318 -13.10 5.05 -26.14
C SER A 318 -12.23 4.12 -25.27
N ALA A 319 -10.92 4.38 -25.20
CA ALA A 319 -10.01 3.63 -24.32
C ALA A 319 -10.36 3.79 -22.83
N TYR A 320 -10.81 4.98 -22.41
CA TYR A 320 -11.29 5.20 -21.05
C TYR A 320 -12.55 4.40 -20.75
N GLN A 321 -13.53 4.40 -21.66
CA GLN A 321 -14.75 3.61 -21.54
C GLN A 321 -14.45 2.12 -21.44
N ALA A 322 -13.55 1.59 -22.27
CA ALA A 322 -13.11 0.20 -22.16
C ALA A 322 -12.53 -0.14 -20.78
N THR A 323 -11.79 0.79 -20.17
CA THR A 323 -11.27 0.63 -18.80
C THR A 323 -12.40 0.58 -17.76
N LEU A 324 -13.43 1.43 -17.92
CA LEU A 324 -14.61 1.45 -17.06
C LEU A 324 -15.45 0.16 -17.22
N ASP A 325 -15.63 -0.31 -18.44
CA ASP A 325 -16.36 -1.55 -18.75
C ASP A 325 -15.64 -2.76 -18.18
N HIS A 326 -14.31 -2.81 -18.25
CA HIS A 326 -13.52 -3.85 -17.60
C HIS A 326 -13.72 -3.89 -16.08
N ARG A 327 -13.91 -2.73 -15.43
CA ARG A 327 -14.25 -2.67 -13.98
C ARG A 327 -15.65 -3.24 -13.72
N LEU A 328 -16.63 -2.96 -14.58
CA LEU A 328 -17.98 -3.53 -14.47
C LEU A 328 -17.98 -5.04 -14.68
N ALA A 329 -17.27 -5.53 -15.69
CA ALA A 329 -17.13 -6.97 -15.96
C ALA A 329 -16.57 -7.72 -14.73
N ARG A 330 -15.52 -7.18 -14.09
CA ARG A 330 -14.97 -7.75 -12.86
C ARG A 330 -15.95 -7.72 -11.69
N ALA A 331 -16.71 -6.63 -11.52
CA ALA A 331 -17.73 -6.55 -10.49
C ALA A 331 -18.86 -7.56 -10.73
N ARG A 332 -19.26 -7.76 -11.99
CA ARG A 332 -20.26 -8.75 -12.38
C ARG A 332 -19.78 -10.18 -12.10
N ALA A 333 -18.56 -10.51 -12.49
CA ALA A 333 -17.97 -11.83 -12.23
C ALA A 333 -17.93 -12.17 -10.72
N LYS A 334 -17.68 -11.18 -9.84
CA LYS A 334 -17.76 -11.37 -8.38
C LYS A 334 -19.17 -11.71 -7.89
N ILE A 335 -20.19 -11.07 -8.46
CA ILE A 335 -21.59 -11.38 -8.15
C ILE A 335 -21.92 -12.80 -8.60
N ASP A 336 -21.57 -13.16 -9.83
CA ASP A 336 -21.89 -14.47 -10.39
C ASP A 336 -21.18 -15.60 -9.61
N LEU A 337 -19.91 -15.40 -9.21
CA LEU A 337 -19.20 -16.33 -8.33
C LEU A 337 -19.89 -16.50 -6.96
N SER A 338 -20.34 -15.39 -6.36
CA SER A 338 -21.01 -15.42 -5.05
C SER A 338 -22.39 -16.10 -5.12
N ARG A 339 -23.10 -15.94 -6.24
CA ARG A 339 -24.36 -16.65 -6.51
C ARG A 339 -24.13 -18.14 -6.72
N ALA A 340 -23.11 -18.52 -7.48
CA ALA A 340 -22.75 -19.92 -7.67
C ALA A 340 -22.39 -20.59 -6.33
N ALA A 341 -21.69 -19.89 -5.44
CA ALA A 341 -21.42 -20.38 -4.08
C ALA A 341 -22.70 -20.55 -3.24
N LEU A 342 -23.66 -19.64 -3.38
CA LEU A 342 -24.97 -19.74 -2.70
C LEU A 342 -25.77 -20.94 -3.18
N GLU A 343 -25.82 -21.16 -4.50
CA GLU A 343 -26.46 -22.34 -5.08
C GLU A 343 -25.80 -23.65 -4.64
N PHE A 344 -24.46 -23.66 -4.49
CA PHE A 344 -23.73 -24.83 -4.02
C PHE A 344 -24.10 -25.18 -2.57
N ILE A 345 -24.13 -24.20 -1.66
CA ILE A 345 -24.52 -24.42 -0.25
C ILE A 345 -25.97 -24.94 -0.16
N GLY A 346 -26.89 -24.34 -0.90
CA GLY A 346 -28.29 -24.79 -0.92
C GLY A 346 -28.46 -26.24 -1.42
N ARG A 347 -27.56 -26.74 -2.28
CA ARG A 347 -27.57 -28.15 -2.73
C ARG A 347 -27.01 -29.10 -1.68
N THR A 348 -26.01 -28.71 -0.90
CA THR A 348 -25.40 -29.59 0.10
C THR A 348 -26.31 -29.83 1.30
N ASP A 349 -27.14 -28.86 1.66
CA ASP A 349 -28.09 -29.00 2.77
C ASP A 349 -29.23 -29.99 2.44
N LEU A 350 -29.59 -30.12 1.16
CA LEU A 350 -30.57 -31.10 0.68
C LEU A 350 -30.06 -32.55 0.70
N ILE A 351 -28.74 -32.77 0.72
CA ILE A 351 -28.14 -34.12 0.77
C ILE A 351 -27.99 -34.61 2.23
N SER A 352 -28.01 -33.69 3.19
CA SER A 352 -27.79 -33.99 4.61
C SER A 352 -29.10 -34.21 5.40
N GLN A 353 -30.26 -34.07 4.74
CA GLN A 353 -31.59 -34.39 5.26
C GLN A 353 -32.06 -35.72 4.65
#